data_AF-F5GYA7-F1
#
_entry.id   AF-F5GYA7-F1
#
_cell.length_a   1.000
_cell.length_b   1.000
_cell.length_c   1.000
_cell.angle_alpha   90.00
_cell.angle_beta   90.00
_cell.angle_gamma   90.00
#
_symmetry.space_group_name_H-M   'P 1'
#
loop_
_entity.id
_entity.type
_entity.pdbx_description
1 polymer ?
#
loop_
_entity_poly.entity_id
_entity_poly.type
_entity_poly.pdbx_seq_one_letter_code
_entity_poly.pdbx_strand_id
1 'polypeptide(L)'
;MAYYQEPSVETSIIKFKDQDFTTLRDHCLSMGRTFKDETFPAADSSIGQKLLQEKRLSNVIWKRPQDLPGGPPHFILDDISRFDIQQGGAVLAMWPVGGSGD
;
A
#
# COMPACT_ATOMS: atom_id res chain seq x y z
N MET A 1 29.60 14.18 -13.23
CA MET A 1 30.02 12.80 -12.90
C MET A 1 28.99 12.25 -11.93
N ALA A 2 28.14 11.33 -12.38
CA ALA A 2 27.19 10.67 -11.48
C ALA A 2 27.97 9.63 -10.68
N TYR A 3 27.91 9.73 -9.36
CA TYR A 3 28.50 8.73 -8.48
C TYR A 3 27.67 7.47 -8.60
N TYR A 4 28.27 6.42 -9.15
CA TYR A 4 27.69 5.08 -9.14
C TYR A 4 27.68 4.61 -7.69
N GLN A 5 26.48 4.41 -7.15
CA GLN A 5 26.30 3.70 -5.89
C GLN A 5 26.61 2.23 -6.17
N GLU A 6 27.76 1.73 -5.69
CA GLU A 6 28.04 0.29 -5.64
C GLU A 6 26.89 -0.41 -4.88
N PRO A 7 26.38 -1.56 -5.33
CA PRO A 7 25.28 -2.24 -4.65
C PRO A 7 25.78 -2.77 -3.30
N SER A 8 25.54 -2.00 -2.24
CA SER A 8 25.95 -2.34 -0.89
C SER A 8 24.95 -3.33 -0.28
N VAL A 9 25.48 -4.52 0.07
CA VAL A 9 24.89 -5.55 0.94
C VAL A 9 23.54 -6.09 0.45
N GLU A 10 23.52 -7.34 -0.01
CA GLU A 10 22.27 -8.10 -0.15
C GLU A 10 21.55 -8.12 1.20
N THR A 11 20.56 -7.26 1.34
CA THR A 11 19.66 -7.29 2.49
C THR A 11 18.91 -8.61 2.43
N SER A 12 19.09 -9.45 3.44
CA SER A 12 18.30 -10.68 3.55
C SER A 12 16.83 -10.28 3.66
N ILE A 13 16.02 -10.68 2.68
CA ILE A 13 14.59 -10.39 2.65
C ILE A 13 13.92 -11.18 3.77
N ILE A 14 13.45 -10.47 4.80
CA ILE A 14 12.71 -11.05 5.93
C ILE A 14 11.23 -11.14 5.53
N LYS A 15 10.64 -12.34 5.66
CA LYS A 15 9.21 -12.54 5.42
C LYS A 15 8.40 -11.99 6.58
N PHE A 16 7.56 -10.99 6.31
CA PHE A 16 6.63 -10.49 7.32
C PHE A 16 5.57 -11.56 7.61
N LYS A 17 5.40 -11.92 8.89
CA LYS A 17 4.44 -12.94 9.35
C LYS A 17 4.49 -14.25 8.55
N ASP A 18 5.71 -14.65 8.15
CA ASP A 18 5.96 -15.85 7.35
C ASP A 18 5.23 -15.90 6.00
N GLN A 19 4.80 -14.74 5.48
CA GLN A 19 4.13 -14.66 4.18
C GLN A 19 5.15 -14.66 3.04
N ASP A 20 5.02 -15.61 2.11
CA ASP A 20 5.83 -15.72 0.90
C ASP A 20 5.01 -15.35 -0.33
N PHE A 21 5.38 -14.26 -1.02
CA PHE A 21 4.62 -13.76 -2.16
C PHE A 21 4.44 -14.80 -3.26
N THR A 22 5.51 -15.46 -3.68
CA THR A 22 5.50 -16.41 -4.81
C THR A 22 4.58 -17.59 -4.49
N THR A 23 4.74 -18.17 -3.30
CA THR A 23 3.92 -19.30 -2.82
C THR A 23 2.44 -18.91 -2.74
N LEU A 24 2.14 -17.75 -2.14
CA LEU A 24 0.76 -17.28 -1.98
C LEU A 24 0.10 -16.98 -3.34
N ARG A 25 0.84 -16.36 -4.26
CA ARG A 25 0.37 -16.07 -5.63
C ARG A 25 0.05 -17.36 -6.36
N ASP A 26 0.99 -18.31 -6.41
CA ASP A 26 0.83 -19.55 -7.18
C ASP A 26 -0.32 -20.41 -6.65
N HIS A 27 -0.49 -20.45 -5.33
CA HIS A 27 -1.64 -21.09 -4.69
C HIS A 27 -2.97 -20.42 -5.05
N CYS A 28 -3.05 -19.09 -5.05
CA CYS A 28 -4.27 -18.39 -5.44
C CYS A 28 -4.61 -18.61 -6.92
N LEU A 29 -3.60 -18.60 -7.79
CA LEU A 29 -3.75 -18.88 -9.22
C LEU A 29 -4.21 -20.31 -9.48
N SER A 30 -3.64 -21.31 -8.80
CA SER A 30 -4.01 -22.72 -9.00
C SER A 30 -5.47 -23.01 -8.63
N MET A 31 -6.04 -22.25 -7.70
CA MET A 31 -7.45 -22.35 -7.32
C MET A 31 -8.37 -21.35 -8.04
N GLY A 32 -7.84 -20.51 -8.93
CA GLY A 32 -8.63 -19.49 -9.64
C GLY A 32 -9.28 -18.47 -8.71
N ARG A 33 -8.65 -18.13 -7.57
CA ARG A 33 -9.21 -17.21 -6.56
C ARG A 33 -8.32 -16.00 -6.33
N THR A 34 -8.91 -14.90 -5.88
CA THR A 34 -8.16 -13.71 -5.49
C THR A 34 -7.58 -13.87 -4.08
N PHE A 35 -6.38 -13.33 -3.87
CA PHE A 35 -5.74 -13.34 -2.55
C PHE A 35 -6.49 -12.45 -1.55
N LYS A 36 -6.68 -12.96 -0.33
CA LYS A 36 -7.19 -12.22 0.82
C LYS A 36 -6.14 -12.34 1.93
N ASP A 37 -5.73 -11.21 2.48
CA ASP A 37 -4.71 -11.16 3.51
C ASP A 37 -5.35 -11.29 4.90
N GLU A 38 -5.23 -12.45 5.51
CA GLU A 38 -5.72 -12.70 6.87
C GLU A 38 -4.94 -11.93 7.93
N THR A 39 -3.70 -11.52 7.61
CA THR A 39 -2.85 -10.78 8.54
C THR A 39 -3.13 -9.28 8.56
N PHE A 40 -3.84 -8.80 7.54
CA PHE A 40 -4.29 -7.42 7.36
C PHE A 40 -5.66 -7.42 6.65
N PRO A 41 -6.74 -7.79 7.38
CA PRO A 41 -8.05 -8.01 6.77
C PRO A 41 -8.67 -6.70 6.27
N ALA A 42 -9.57 -6.81 5.29
CA ALA A 42 -10.39 -5.69 4.80
C ALA A 42 -11.51 -5.33 5.81
N ALA A 43 -11.11 -4.88 7.01
CA ALA A 43 -11.97 -4.59 8.14
C ALA A 43 -11.54 -3.29 8.84
N ASP A 44 -12.43 -2.72 9.65
CA ASP A 44 -12.19 -1.48 10.40
C ASP A 44 -10.91 -1.53 11.26
N SER A 45 -10.58 -2.71 11.79
CA SER A 45 -9.34 -2.95 12.53
C SER A 45 -8.07 -2.56 11.77
N SER A 46 -8.11 -2.62 10.44
CA SER A 46 -6.98 -2.31 9.55
C SER A 46 -6.90 -0.83 9.15
N ILE A 47 -7.96 -0.05 9.41
CA ILE A 47 -8.00 1.40 9.17
C ILE A 47 -7.29 2.16 10.31
N GLY A 48 -7.47 1.68 11.55
CA GLY A 48 -6.90 2.28 12.75
C GLY A 48 -7.92 3.07 13.57
N GLN A 49 -7.84 2.94 14.90
CA GLN A 49 -8.87 3.41 15.82
C GLN A 49 -9.10 4.93 15.79
N LYS A 50 -8.03 5.73 15.63
CA LYS A 50 -8.12 7.20 15.62
C LYS A 50 -8.98 7.71 14.45
N LEU A 51 -8.81 7.14 13.25
CA LEU A 51 -9.54 7.55 12.06
C LEU A 51 -11.02 7.15 12.10
N LEU A 52 -11.33 6.03 12.76
CA LEU A 52 -12.71 5.59 13.00
C LEU A 52 -13.42 6.48 14.01
N GLN A 53 -12.72 6.91 15.08
CA GLN A 53 -13.27 7.79 16.12
C GLN A 53 -13.63 9.19 15.58
N GLU A 54 -12.87 9.71 14.62
CA GLU A 54 -13.13 11.00 13.98
C GLU A 54 -14.39 11.00 13.07
N LYS A 55 -15.18 9.91 13.02
CA LYS A 55 -16.39 9.71 12.20
C LYS A 55 -16.20 9.95 10.70
N ARG A 56 -14.97 10.16 10.22
CA ARG A 56 -14.68 10.42 8.81
C ARG A 56 -14.82 9.18 7.94
N LEU A 57 -14.71 7.98 8.52
CA LEU A 57 -14.57 6.71 7.80
C LEU A 57 -15.62 5.65 8.16
N SER A 58 -16.74 6.03 8.78
CA SER A 58 -17.74 5.06 9.27
C SER A 58 -18.47 4.26 8.17
N ASN A 59 -18.29 4.60 6.89
CA ASN A 59 -18.90 3.92 5.73
C ASN A 59 -17.87 3.49 4.68
N VAL A 60 -16.63 3.18 5.08
CA VAL A 60 -15.59 2.72 4.14
C VAL A 60 -15.95 1.34 3.60
N ILE A 61 -15.87 1.20 2.27
CA ILE A 61 -16.02 -0.07 1.57
C ILE A 61 -14.69 -0.39 0.91
N TRP A 62 -14.14 -1.56 1.22
CA TRP A 62 -12.94 -2.07 0.57
C TRP A 62 -13.27 -2.57 -0.83
N LYS A 63 -12.54 -2.10 -1.84
CA LYS A 63 -12.70 -2.51 -3.24
C LYS A 63 -11.34 -2.83 -3.85
N ARG A 64 -11.30 -3.78 -4.79
CA ARG A 64 -10.11 -4.02 -5.60
C ARG A 64 -10.09 -3.03 -6.77
N PRO A 65 -8.92 -2.73 -7.35
CA PRO A 65 -8.84 -1.89 -8.54
C PRO A 65 -9.70 -2.38 -9.71
N GLN A 66 -9.89 -3.70 -9.84
CA GLN A 66 -10.74 -4.31 -10.86
C GLN A 66 -12.24 -4.05 -10.66
N ASP A 67 -12.67 -3.70 -9.44
CA ASP A 67 -14.07 -3.42 -9.11
C ASP A 67 -14.43 -1.93 -9.31
N LEU A 68 -13.46 -1.10 -9.70
CA LEU A 68 -13.65 0.32 -9.93
C LEU A 68 -14.10 0.59 -11.38
N PRO A 69 -14.93 1.62 -11.61
CA PRO A 69 -15.22 2.07 -12.97
C PRO A 69 -13.97 2.68 -13.61
N GLY A 70 -13.76 2.50 -14.92
CA GLY A 70 -12.64 3.12 -15.65
C GLY A 70 -11.83 2.21 -16.56
N GLY A 71 -12.20 0.93 -16.69
CA GLY A 71 -11.47 -0.04 -17.51
C GLY A 71 -10.47 -0.86 -16.71
N PRO A 72 -9.61 -1.65 -17.37
CA PRO A 72 -8.66 -2.52 -16.68
C PRO A 72 -7.63 -1.70 -15.88
N PRO A 73 -7.34 -2.07 -14.62
CA PRO A 73 -6.36 -1.37 -13.81
C PRO A 73 -4.93 -1.66 -14.31
N HIS A 74 -4.07 -0.66 -14.21
CA HIS A 74 -2.63 -0.77 -14.51
C HIS A 74 -1.84 -0.58 -13.22
N PHE A 75 -0.79 -1.38 -13.01
CA PHE A 75 0.08 -1.24 -11.85
C PHE A 75 1.06 -0.07 -12.01
N ILE A 76 1.63 0.07 -13.22
CA ILE A 76 2.46 1.20 -13.66
C ILE A 76 2.07 1.48 -15.11
N LEU A 77 1.86 2.75 -15.46
CA LEU A 77 1.58 3.20 -16.82
C LEU A 77 2.61 4.28 -17.18
N ASP A 78 3.38 4.06 -18.24
CA ASP A 78 4.36 5.02 -18.75
C ASP A 78 5.41 5.49 -17.72
N ASP A 79 6.01 4.53 -17.00
CA ASP A 79 7.04 4.71 -15.95
C ASP A 79 6.47 5.27 -14.62
N ILE A 80 7.35 5.55 -13.65
CA ILE A 80 7.00 6.11 -12.34
C ILE A 80 7.30 7.61 -12.35
N SER A 81 6.25 8.40 -12.12
CA SER A 81 6.28 9.85 -12.13
C SER A 81 5.77 10.43 -10.82
N ARG A 82 6.26 11.63 -10.49
CA ARG A 82 5.74 12.44 -9.37
C ARG A 82 4.26 12.82 -9.53
N PHE A 83 3.69 12.66 -10.73
CA PHE A 83 2.29 12.93 -11.01
C PHE A 83 1.38 11.73 -10.74
N ASP A 84 1.92 10.55 -10.47
CA ASP A 84 1.14 9.33 -10.22
C ASP A 84 0.56 9.27 -8.80
N ILE A 85 1.00 10.19 -7.92
CA ILE A 85 0.65 10.19 -6.51
C ILE A 85 -0.23 11.41 -6.19
N GLN A 86 -1.46 11.14 -5.77
CA GLN A 86 -2.38 12.14 -5.22
C GLN A 86 -2.82 11.73 -3.81
N GLN A 87 -2.77 12.68 -2.88
CA GLN A 87 -3.20 12.45 -1.50
C GLN A 87 -4.72 12.27 -1.42
N GLY A 88 -5.17 11.22 -0.72
CA GLY A 88 -6.58 11.00 -0.41
C GLY A 88 -7.07 11.93 0.72
N GLY A 89 -8.38 12.16 0.79
CA GLY A 89 -8.99 13.11 1.73
C GLY A 89 -8.96 12.72 3.22
N ALA A 90 -8.52 11.51 3.56
CA ALA A 90 -8.58 10.97 4.92
C ALA A 90 -7.31 11.24 5.78
N VAL A 91 -6.22 11.72 5.18
CA VAL A 91 -4.94 11.90 5.88
C VAL A 91 -4.67 13.36 6.24
N LEU A 92 -4.54 13.64 7.55
CA LEU A 92 -3.90 14.85 8.08
C LEU A 92 -2.38 14.66 8.06
N ALA A 93 -1.76 14.70 6.89
CA ALA A 93 -0.30 14.64 6.77
C ALA A 93 0.27 16.06 6.62
N MET A 94 0.06 16.93 7.62
CA MET A 94 0.98 18.03 7.85
C MET A 94 2.02 17.52 8.85
N TRP A 95 3.16 17.05 8.35
CA TRP A 95 4.32 16.86 9.21
C TRP A 95 4.61 18.23 9.86
N PRO A 96 4.71 18.36 11.18
CA PRO A 96 5.20 19.61 11.74
C PRO A 96 6.65 19.75 11.28
N VAL A 97 6.88 20.63 10.32
CA VAL A 97 8.24 21.10 10.01
C VAL A 97 8.66 21.86 11.25
N GLY A 98 9.32 21.15 12.16
CA GLY A 98 9.99 21.73 13.31
C GLY A 98 11.17 22.54 12.82
N GLY A 99 10.90 23.76 12.35
CA GLY A 99 11.88 24.83 12.38
C GLY A 99 11.96 25.33 13.82
N SER A 100 12.89 24.78 14.60
CA SER A 100 13.45 25.51 15.74
C SER A 100 14.66 26.26 15.20
N GLY A 101 14.42 27.54 14.85
CA GLY A 101 15.48 28.53 14.85
C GLY A 101 15.85 28.82 16.30
N ASP A 102 17.06 28.40 16.65
CA ASP A 102 18.12 29.12 17.40
C ASP A 102 19.17 28.11 17.86
#